data_AF-A0A2G6E0V1-F1
#
_entry.id   AF-A0A2G6E0V1-F1
#
_cell.length_a   1.000
_cell.length_b   1.000
_cell.length_c   1.000
_cell.angle_alpha   90.00
_cell.angle_beta   90.00
_cell.angle_gamma   90.00
#
_symmetry.space_group_name_H-M   'P 1'
#
loop_
_entity.id
_entity.type
_entity.pdbx_description
1 polymer ?
#
loop_
_entity_poly.entity_id
_entity_poly.type
_entity_poly.pdbx_seq_one_letter_code
_entity_poly.pdbx_strand_id
1 'polypeptide(L)'
;MFVVRAATLLDHLAGRQPGLAAGLAEIADAVHAGGPAARATLDRVWPTLAGISIDHAIAEPVAAAGGMAVVPGAFAWDDVGDWDSLAALLPGPGEQARVVGDAGLTLVRDSTGIVLPGSGRTVCVLGIPDVVVVDTDDAVLVTTRDRAQQVKSLVEQLKSDGRQQLT
;
A
#
# COMPACT_ATOMS: atom_id res chain seq x y z
N MET A 1 -1.94 8.78 -10.39
CA MET A 1 -1.81 10.12 -9.78
C MET A 1 -2.83 11.07 -10.42
N PHE A 2 -3.45 11.97 -9.65
CA PHE A 2 -4.42 12.94 -10.16
C PHE A 2 -4.00 14.37 -9.83
N VAL A 3 -4.25 15.29 -10.77
CA VAL A 3 -4.12 16.74 -10.55
C VAL A 3 -5.44 17.38 -10.98
N VAL A 4 -6.13 18.00 -10.03
CA VAL A 4 -7.47 18.55 -10.25
C VAL A 4 -7.70 19.73 -9.31
N ARG A 5 -8.53 20.69 -9.72
CA ARG A 5 -9.00 21.75 -8.83
C ARG A 5 -9.92 21.13 -7.77
N ALA A 6 -9.72 21.49 -6.51
CA ALA A 6 -10.54 20.98 -5.40
C ALA A 6 -12.05 21.11 -5.65
N ALA A 7 -12.50 22.28 -6.11
CA ALA A 7 -13.91 22.52 -6.45
C ALA A 7 -14.42 21.53 -7.53
N THR A 8 -13.67 21.32 -8.61
CA THR A 8 -14.05 20.38 -9.68
C THR A 8 -14.16 18.94 -9.17
N LEU A 9 -13.24 18.52 -8.29
CA LEU A 9 -13.31 17.20 -7.66
C LEU A 9 -14.55 17.06 -6.78
N LEU A 10 -14.84 18.06 -5.96
CA LEU A 10 -16.00 18.08 -5.06
C LEU A 10 -17.33 18.13 -5.84
N ASP A 11 -17.40 18.88 -6.94
CA ASP A 11 -18.58 18.92 -7.82
C ASP A 11 -18.84 17.55 -8.46
N HIS A 12 -17.79 16.90 -8.96
CA HIS A 12 -17.91 15.55 -9.52
C HIS A 12 -18.34 14.52 -8.47
N LEU A 13 -17.81 14.64 -7.24
CA LEU A 13 -18.17 13.79 -6.11
C LEU A 13 -19.62 14.02 -5.69
N ALA A 14 -20.06 15.27 -5.54
CA ALA A 14 -21.43 15.60 -5.15
C ALA A 14 -22.46 15.09 -6.17
N GLY A 15 -22.15 15.16 -7.47
CA GLY A 15 -23.03 14.66 -8.52
C GLY A 15 -23.11 13.13 -8.61
N ARG A 16 -22.09 12.40 -8.17
CA ARG A 16 -21.99 10.93 -8.34
C ARG A 16 -22.18 10.15 -7.05
N GLN A 17 -21.72 10.71 -5.95
CA GLN A 17 -21.69 10.12 -4.62
C GLN A 17 -22.22 11.15 -3.59
N PRO A 18 -23.50 11.58 -3.68
CA PRO A 18 -24.03 12.68 -2.88
C PRO A 18 -23.95 12.40 -1.36
N GLY A 19 -24.16 11.15 -0.94
CA GLY A 19 -24.01 10.77 0.47
C GLY A 19 -22.58 10.88 0.98
N LEU A 20 -21.60 10.46 0.17
CA LEU A 20 -20.18 10.60 0.48
C LEU A 20 -19.77 12.09 0.53
N ALA A 21 -20.22 12.89 -0.43
CA ALA A 21 -19.96 14.33 -0.47
C ALA A 21 -20.53 15.05 0.76
N ALA A 22 -21.78 14.76 1.13
CA ALA A 22 -22.43 15.37 2.29
C ALA A 22 -21.73 15.02 3.60
N GLY A 23 -21.39 13.74 3.80
CA GLY A 23 -20.68 13.32 5.01
C GLY A 23 -19.26 13.87 5.11
N LEU A 24 -18.54 13.97 3.99
CA LEU A 24 -17.23 14.63 3.97
C LEU A 24 -17.34 16.14 4.24
N ALA A 25 -18.38 16.80 3.76
CA ALA A 25 -18.63 18.22 4.07
C ALA A 25 -18.89 18.43 5.58
N GLU A 26 -19.70 17.57 6.20
CA GLU A 26 -19.95 17.63 7.65
C GLU A 26 -18.65 17.46 8.46
N ILE A 27 -17.81 16.49 8.07
CA ILE A 27 -16.50 16.28 8.69
C ILE A 27 -15.61 17.51 8.48
N ALA A 28 -15.55 18.05 7.27
CA ALA A 28 -14.72 19.20 6.94
C ALA A 28 -15.14 20.45 7.75
N ASP A 29 -16.44 20.70 7.89
CA ASP A 29 -16.97 21.81 8.67
C ASP A 29 -16.62 21.69 10.15
N ALA A 30 -16.77 20.48 10.72
CA ALA A 30 -16.40 20.23 12.11
C ALA A 30 -14.88 20.37 12.36
N VAL A 31 -14.06 19.91 11.42
CA VAL A 31 -12.59 20.08 11.48
C VAL A 31 -12.21 21.55 11.36
N HIS A 32 -12.85 22.31 10.46
CA HIS A 32 -12.58 23.73 10.26
C HIS A 32 -12.97 24.57 11.48
N ALA A 33 -14.11 24.26 12.11
CA ALA A 33 -14.55 24.89 13.35
C ALA A 33 -13.62 24.59 14.55
N GLY A 34 -12.94 23.42 14.51
CA GLY A 34 -11.98 23.00 15.52
C GLY A 34 -12.60 22.47 16.82
N GLY A 35 -11.74 22.06 17.75
CA GLY A 35 -12.13 21.59 19.09
C GLY A 35 -12.57 20.12 19.15
N PRO A 36 -13.14 19.68 20.30
CA PRO A 36 -13.44 18.27 20.57
C PRO A 36 -14.48 17.66 19.62
N ALA A 37 -15.34 18.49 19.04
CA ALA A 37 -16.41 18.08 18.14
C ALA A 37 -15.89 17.53 16.79
N ALA A 38 -14.70 17.94 16.35
CA ALA A 38 -14.10 17.45 15.11
C ALA A 38 -13.87 15.93 15.16
N ARG A 39 -13.28 15.44 16.24
CA ARG A 39 -13.01 14.00 16.42
C ARG A 39 -14.30 13.20 16.56
N ALA A 40 -15.25 13.69 17.36
CA ALA A 40 -16.54 13.03 17.53
C ALA A 40 -17.35 12.96 16.22
N THR A 41 -17.27 13.98 15.38
CA THR A 41 -17.92 14.00 14.06
C THR A 41 -17.25 13.02 13.11
N LEU A 42 -15.92 13.00 13.05
CA LEU A 42 -15.16 12.04 12.26
C LEU A 42 -15.51 10.60 12.64
N ASP A 43 -15.46 10.27 13.93
CA ASP A 43 -15.69 8.90 14.42
C ASP A 43 -17.14 8.42 14.18
N ARG A 44 -18.10 9.35 14.16
CA ARG A 44 -19.51 9.05 13.86
C ARG A 44 -19.78 8.92 12.37
N VAL A 45 -19.23 9.82 11.55
CA VAL A 45 -19.59 9.95 10.12
C VAL A 45 -18.74 9.02 9.26
N TRP A 46 -17.43 8.96 9.47
CA TRP A 46 -16.48 8.23 8.61
C TRP A 46 -16.85 6.75 8.39
N PRO A 47 -17.24 5.97 9.42
CA PRO A 47 -17.59 4.55 9.23
C PRO A 47 -18.86 4.32 8.39
N THR A 48 -19.68 5.36 8.22
CA THR A 48 -20.94 5.29 7.43
C THR A 48 -20.72 5.62 5.96
N LEU A 49 -19.55 6.16 5.61
CA LEU A 49 -19.23 6.57 4.25
C LEU A 49 -18.90 5.35 3.38
N ALA A 50 -19.28 5.42 2.10
CA ALA A 50 -18.97 4.36 1.14
C ALA A 50 -17.45 4.24 0.95
N GLY A 51 -16.90 3.06 1.23
CA GLY A 51 -15.51 2.71 0.91
C GLY A 51 -15.34 2.43 -0.58
N ILE A 52 -15.10 3.47 -1.37
CA ILE A 52 -14.92 3.40 -2.83
C ILE A 52 -13.65 4.16 -3.24
N SER A 53 -12.91 3.64 -4.23
CA SER A 53 -11.75 4.33 -4.78
C SER A 53 -12.17 5.58 -5.57
N ILE A 54 -11.28 6.57 -5.63
CA ILE A 54 -11.47 7.75 -6.47
C ILE A 54 -11.58 7.39 -7.96
N ASP A 55 -10.90 6.32 -8.39
CA ASP A 55 -10.93 5.82 -9.76
C ASP A 55 -12.35 5.43 -10.18
N HIS A 56 -13.02 4.59 -9.40
CA HIS A 56 -14.39 4.17 -9.67
C HIS A 56 -15.42 5.26 -9.37
N ALA A 57 -15.24 6.01 -8.28
CA ALA A 57 -16.20 7.04 -7.88
C ALA A 57 -16.24 8.23 -8.83
N ILE A 58 -15.08 8.60 -9.41
CA ILE A 58 -14.92 9.84 -10.16
C ILE A 58 -14.16 9.62 -11.47
N ALA A 59 -13.00 8.97 -11.44
CA ALA A 59 -12.09 9.04 -12.57
C ALA A 59 -12.63 8.37 -13.85
N GLU A 60 -13.05 7.11 -13.74
CA GLU A 60 -13.59 6.34 -14.88
C GLU A 60 -14.85 7.00 -15.45
N PRO A 61 -15.87 7.41 -14.64
CA PRO A 61 -17.04 8.10 -15.19
C PRO A 61 -16.72 9.44 -15.86
N VAL A 62 -15.77 10.22 -15.33
CA VAL A 62 -15.37 11.51 -15.92
C VAL A 62 -14.59 11.28 -17.22
N ALA A 63 -13.72 10.27 -17.26
CA ALA A 63 -13.00 9.88 -18.47
C ALA A 63 -13.95 9.40 -19.57
N ALA A 64 -14.95 8.58 -19.24
CA ALA A 64 -15.98 8.13 -20.17
C ALA A 64 -16.79 9.29 -20.78
N ALA A 65 -16.94 10.39 -20.04
CA ALA A 65 -17.58 11.62 -20.52
C ALA A 65 -16.62 12.59 -21.26
N GLY A 66 -15.36 12.20 -21.48
CA GLY A 66 -14.35 13.03 -22.13
C GLY A 66 -13.77 14.15 -21.27
N GLY A 67 -14.00 14.11 -19.95
CA GLY A 67 -13.54 15.13 -19.00
C GLY A 67 -12.14 14.91 -18.41
N MET A 68 -11.35 14.00 -18.98
CA MET A 68 -9.99 13.71 -18.52
C MET A 68 -8.96 13.91 -19.61
N ALA A 69 -7.79 14.40 -19.19
CA ALA A 69 -6.57 14.41 -19.98
C ALA A 69 -5.50 13.59 -19.25
N VAL A 70 -4.66 12.92 -20.02
CA VAL A 70 -3.53 12.13 -19.50
C VAL A 70 -2.23 12.79 -19.96
N VAL A 71 -1.31 13.01 -19.02
CA VAL A 71 0.04 13.49 -19.30
C VAL A 71 1.00 12.30 -19.17
N PRO A 72 1.68 11.87 -20.26
CA PRO A 72 2.66 10.80 -20.18
C PRO A 72 3.83 11.21 -19.26
N GLY A 73 4.14 10.36 -18.27
CA GLY A 73 5.34 10.49 -17.45
C GLY A 73 6.55 9.88 -18.16
N ALA A 74 7.65 10.64 -18.29
CA ALA A 74 8.90 10.17 -18.85
C ALA A 74 9.92 9.86 -17.74
N PHE A 75 9.53 9.00 -16.80
CA PHE A 75 10.35 8.58 -15.67
C PHE A 75 10.02 7.13 -15.30
N ALA A 76 11.00 6.43 -14.72
CA ALA A 76 10.75 5.12 -14.13
C ALA A 76 9.83 5.30 -12.92
N TRP A 77 8.75 4.53 -12.88
CA TRP A 77 7.79 4.51 -11.79
C TRP A 77 7.33 3.09 -11.57
N ASP A 78 7.24 2.72 -10.29
CA ASP A 78 6.71 1.45 -9.81
C ASP A 78 5.83 1.78 -8.59
N ASP A 79 4.70 1.09 -8.47
CA ASP A 79 3.74 1.18 -7.36
C ASP A 79 4.36 0.63 -6.06
N VAL A 80 5.40 -0.21 -6.16
CA VAL A 80 6.03 -0.94 -5.05
C VAL A 80 4.95 -1.55 -4.14
N GLY A 81 4.00 -2.25 -4.76
CA GLY A 81 2.88 -2.91 -4.07
C GLY A 81 3.20 -4.32 -3.61
N ASP A 82 4.33 -4.89 -4.05
CA ASP A 82 4.79 -6.21 -3.64
C ASP A 82 6.31 -6.36 -3.63
N TRP A 83 6.76 -7.48 -3.08
CA TRP A 83 8.17 -7.85 -3.03
C TRP A 83 8.77 -8.13 -4.42
N ASP A 84 7.95 -8.40 -5.43
CA ASP A 84 8.44 -8.58 -6.80
C ASP A 84 8.90 -7.25 -7.41
N SER A 85 8.12 -6.21 -7.19
CA SER A 85 8.42 -4.82 -7.57
C SER A 85 9.72 -4.34 -6.91
N LEU A 86 9.92 -4.64 -5.62
CA LEU A 86 11.19 -4.35 -4.93
C LEU A 86 12.35 -5.13 -5.55
N ALA A 87 12.12 -6.38 -5.97
CA ALA A 87 13.15 -7.18 -6.64
C ALA A 87 13.62 -6.44 -7.89
N ALA A 88 12.71 -6.01 -8.77
CA ALA A 88 13.02 -5.35 -10.03
C ALA A 88 13.88 -4.08 -9.88
N LEU A 89 13.73 -3.35 -8.76
CA LEU A 89 14.43 -2.10 -8.48
C LEU A 89 15.86 -2.28 -7.92
N LEU A 90 16.21 -3.46 -7.41
CA LEU A 90 17.52 -3.70 -6.81
C LEU A 90 18.58 -4.04 -7.88
N PRO A 91 19.74 -3.36 -7.91
CA PRO A 91 20.82 -3.72 -8.83
C PRO A 91 21.48 -5.05 -8.41
N GLY A 92 21.81 -5.92 -9.37
CA GLY A 92 22.62 -7.12 -9.13
C GLY A 92 22.36 -8.29 -10.09
N PRO A 93 23.36 -9.13 -10.38
CA PRO A 93 23.20 -10.28 -11.26
C PRO A 93 22.18 -11.26 -10.67
N GLY A 94 21.28 -11.78 -11.51
CA GLY A 94 20.16 -12.65 -11.11
C GLY A 94 20.55 -14.05 -10.59
N GLU A 95 21.81 -14.27 -10.22
CA GLU A 95 22.33 -15.56 -9.78
C GLU A 95 22.30 -15.76 -8.26
N GLN A 96 22.10 -14.70 -7.46
CA GLN A 96 22.01 -14.78 -5.99
C GLN A 96 20.89 -13.91 -5.44
N ALA A 97 20.36 -14.28 -4.26
CA ALA A 97 19.34 -13.49 -3.58
C ALA A 97 19.90 -12.10 -3.21
N ARG A 98 19.08 -11.07 -3.44
CA ARG A 98 19.42 -9.67 -3.20
C ARG A 98 19.17 -9.35 -1.74
N VAL A 99 20.13 -8.68 -1.11
CA VAL A 99 19.99 -8.27 0.29
C VAL A 99 19.57 -6.81 0.38
N VAL A 100 18.51 -6.54 1.14
CA VAL A 100 18.03 -5.20 1.46
C VAL A 100 18.36 -4.93 2.92
N GLY A 101 19.39 -4.14 3.18
CA GLY A 101 19.89 -3.87 4.54
C GLY A 101 21.33 -4.34 4.74
N ASP A 102 21.65 -4.79 5.95
CA ASP A 102 23.00 -5.20 6.32
C ASP A 102 23.36 -6.59 5.74
N ALA A 103 24.18 -6.62 4.70
CA ALA A 103 24.67 -7.85 4.09
C ALA A 103 25.50 -8.73 5.06
N GLY A 104 26.12 -8.15 6.08
CA GLY A 104 26.87 -8.88 7.11
C GLY A 104 25.98 -9.76 7.99
N LEU A 105 24.67 -9.48 8.00
CA LEU A 105 23.65 -10.30 8.66
C LEU A 105 23.04 -11.34 7.73
N THR A 106 23.66 -11.65 6.59
CA THR A 106 23.13 -12.65 5.66
C THR A 106 24.17 -13.70 5.27
N LEU A 107 23.71 -14.95 5.14
CA LEU A 107 24.46 -16.02 4.52
C LEU A 107 23.55 -16.72 3.51
N VAL A 108 23.71 -16.37 2.23
CA VAL A 108 22.91 -16.93 1.13
C VAL A 108 23.78 -17.83 0.27
N ARG A 109 23.29 -19.05 -0.02
CA ARG A 109 23.93 -20.01 -0.93
C ARG A 109 22.89 -20.67 -1.81
N ASP A 110 23.20 -20.88 -3.09
CA ASP A 110 22.34 -21.58 -4.06
C ASP A 110 20.86 -21.12 -4.04
N SER A 111 20.63 -19.82 -3.86
CA SER A 111 19.29 -19.23 -3.67
C SER A 111 19.18 -17.91 -4.43
N THR A 112 17.99 -17.62 -4.96
CA THR A 112 17.64 -16.33 -5.61
C THR A 112 16.51 -15.67 -4.85
N GLY A 113 16.21 -14.40 -5.13
CA GLY A 113 15.11 -13.68 -4.49
C GLY A 113 15.55 -12.45 -3.69
N ILE A 114 14.91 -12.20 -2.55
CA ILE A 114 15.14 -11.06 -1.65
C ILE A 114 15.30 -11.55 -0.20
N VAL A 115 16.27 -10.99 0.51
CA VAL A 115 16.46 -11.16 1.95
C VAL A 115 16.59 -9.79 2.61
N LEU A 116 15.77 -9.52 3.61
CA LEU A 116 15.79 -8.29 4.40
C LEU A 116 16.03 -8.65 5.87
N PRO A 117 17.28 -8.55 6.38
CA PRO A 117 17.64 -8.83 7.77
C PRO A 117 17.44 -7.57 8.64
N GLY A 118 16.20 -7.28 9.04
CA GLY A 118 15.84 -6.06 9.75
C GLY A 118 15.93 -6.14 11.28
N SER A 119 15.90 -7.34 11.88
CA SER A 119 15.87 -7.50 13.35
C SER A 119 17.25 -7.48 14.03
N GLY A 120 18.33 -7.36 13.25
CA GLY A 120 19.70 -7.51 13.74
C GLY A 120 20.18 -8.97 13.87
N ARG A 121 19.36 -9.95 13.48
CA ARG A 121 19.74 -11.38 13.45
C ARG A 121 20.40 -11.77 12.13
N THR A 122 21.26 -12.79 12.16
CA THR A 122 21.78 -13.40 10.93
C THR A 122 20.71 -14.28 10.26
N VAL A 123 20.40 -13.99 9.00
CA VAL A 123 19.47 -14.74 8.15
C VAL A 123 20.26 -15.63 7.19
N CYS A 124 20.05 -16.94 7.28
CA CYS A 124 20.69 -17.93 6.42
C CYS A 124 19.69 -18.54 5.44
N VAL A 125 20.02 -18.55 4.14
CA VAL A 125 19.16 -19.12 3.08
C VAL A 125 19.99 -20.03 2.19
N LEU A 126 19.54 -21.27 2.00
CA LEU A 126 20.26 -22.29 1.24
C LEU A 126 19.32 -23.05 0.31
N GLY A 127 19.62 -23.08 -0.99
CA GLY A 127 18.91 -23.90 -1.97
C GLY A 127 17.49 -23.45 -2.31
N ILE A 128 17.08 -22.21 -1.96
CA ILE A 128 15.70 -21.74 -2.16
C ILE A 128 15.65 -20.75 -3.33
N PRO A 129 15.07 -21.14 -4.48
CA PRO A 129 14.87 -20.22 -5.58
C PRO A 129 13.73 -19.24 -5.27
N ASP A 130 13.92 -18.00 -5.69
CA ASP A 130 12.96 -16.88 -5.63
C ASP A 130 12.34 -16.68 -4.24
N VAL A 131 13.14 -16.87 -3.21
CA VAL A 131 12.74 -16.68 -1.81
C VAL A 131 12.54 -15.21 -1.50
N VAL A 132 11.58 -14.90 -0.65
CA VAL A 132 11.42 -13.60 -0.02
C VAL A 132 11.48 -13.85 1.47
N VAL A 133 12.55 -13.39 2.11
CA VAL A 133 12.70 -13.40 3.57
C VAL A 133 12.69 -11.97 4.07
N VAL A 134 11.77 -11.67 4.97
CA VAL A 134 11.65 -10.36 5.62
C VAL A 134 11.65 -10.60 7.11
N ASP A 135 12.74 -10.22 7.75
CA ASP A 135 12.95 -10.35 9.19
C ASP A 135 12.80 -8.96 9.82
N THR A 136 11.78 -8.79 10.64
CA THR A 136 11.53 -7.59 11.45
C THR A 136 11.65 -7.93 12.93
N ASP A 137 11.66 -6.92 13.81
CA ASP A 137 11.82 -7.14 15.25
C ASP A 137 10.74 -8.04 15.86
N ASP A 138 9.56 -8.07 15.24
CA ASP A 138 8.33 -8.67 15.75
C ASP A 138 7.85 -9.90 14.96
N ALA A 139 8.29 -10.06 13.71
CA ALA A 139 7.88 -11.16 12.84
C ALA A 139 8.94 -11.53 11.78
N VAL A 140 8.84 -12.75 11.26
CA VAL A 140 9.57 -13.17 10.07
C VAL A 140 8.58 -13.68 9.03
N LEU A 141 8.60 -13.06 7.85
CA LEU A 141 7.91 -13.57 6.67
C LEU A 141 8.91 -14.36 5.84
N VAL A 142 8.54 -15.60 5.49
CA VAL A 142 9.23 -16.41 4.49
C VAL A 142 8.20 -16.82 3.45
N THR A 143 8.43 -16.41 2.22
CA THR A 143 7.57 -16.79 1.09
C THR A 143 8.42 -16.92 -0.17
N THR A 144 7.76 -17.20 -1.29
CA THR A 144 8.34 -17.14 -2.62
C THR A 144 7.76 -15.93 -3.35
N ARG A 145 8.51 -15.38 -4.31
CA ARG A 145 8.10 -14.20 -5.08
C ARG A 145 6.73 -14.37 -5.74
N ASP A 146 6.43 -15.54 -6.29
CA ASP A 146 5.13 -15.89 -6.90
C ASP A 146 3.94 -15.82 -5.92
N ARG A 147 4.21 -15.90 -4.62
CA ARG A 147 3.20 -15.83 -3.54
C ARG A 147 3.25 -14.55 -2.74
N ALA A 148 4.05 -13.56 -3.13
CA ALA A 148 4.18 -12.29 -2.42
C ALA A 148 2.82 -11.57 -2.26
N GLN A 149 1.94 -11.66 -3.25
CA GLN A 149 0.58 -11.09 -3.21
C GLN A 149 -0.33 -11.72 -2.14
N GLN A 150 -0.05 -12.97 -1.72
CA GLN A 150 -0.85 -13.66 -0.70
C GLN A 150 -0.54 -13.18 0.73
N VAL A 151 0.50 -12.36 0.93
CA VAL A 151 0.85 -11.79 2.23
C VAL A 151 -0.34 -11.04 2.85
N LYS A 152 -1.19 -10.40 2.04
CA LYS A 152 -2.40 -9.72 2.53
C LYS A 152 -3.33 -10.66 3.30
N SER A 153 -3.52 -11.89 2.84
CA SER A 153 -4.35 -12.88 3.55
C SER A 153 -3.74 -13.31 4.90
N LEU A 154 -2.40 -13.37 4.99
CA LEU A 154 -1.71 -13.65 6.26
C LEU A 154 -1.90 -12.51 7.24
N VAL A 155 -1.82 -11.26 6.77
CA VAL A 155 -2.09 -10.05 7.56
C VAL A 155 -3.53 -10.06 8.08
N GLU A 156 -4.51 -10.39 7.23
CA GLU A 156 -5.92 -10.51 7.64
C GLU A 156 -6.12 -11.59 8.71
N GLN A 157 -5.46 -12.74 8.56
CA GLN A 157 -5.50 -13.82 9.56
C GLN A 157 -4.87 -13.39 10.89
N LEU A 158 -3.73 -12.72 10.88
CA LEU A 158 -3.09 -12.20 12.08
C LEU A 158 -4.00 -11.21 12.83
N LYS A 159 -4.76 -10.37 12.10
CA LYS A 159 -5.77 -9.49 12.70
C LYS A 159 -6.89 -10.29 13.36
N SER A 160 -7.39 -11.34 12.72
CA SER A 160 -8.44 -12.20 13.32
C SER A 160 -7.97 -12.97 14.55
N ASP A 161 -6.68 -13.31 14.60
CA ASP A 161 -6.04 -13.95 15.75
C ASP A 161 -5.77 -12.98 16.92
N GLY A 162 -6.13 -11.70 16.78
CA GLY A 162 -5.86 -10.67 17.78
C GLY A 162 -4.41 -10.19 17.83
N ARG A 163 -3.60 -10.49 16.80
CA ARG A 163 -2.19 -10.08 16.68
C ARG A 163 -2.03 -8.81 15.85
N GLN A 164 -2.83 -7.79 16.16
CA GLN A 164 -2.87 -6.52 15.42
C GLN A 164 -1.55 -5.75 15.45
N GLN A 165 -0.69 -6.01 16.44
CA GLN A 165 0.64 -5.42 16.52
C GLN A 165 1.59 -5.89 15.41
N LEU A 166 1.26 -6.97 14.69
CA LEU A 166 2.08 -7.57 13.61
C LEU A 166 1.56 -7.22 12.21
N THR A 167 0.63 -6.27 12.07
CA THR A 167 -0.16 -6.06 10.85
C THR A 167 -0.35 -4.59 10.50
#